data_AF-A0A1Z3U764-F1
#
_entry.id   AF-A0A1Z3U764-F1
#
_cell.length_a   1.000
_cell.length_b   1.000
_cell.length_c   1.000
_cell.angle_alpha   90.00
_cell.angle_beta   90.00
_cell.angle_gamma   90.00
#
_symmetry.space_group_name_H-M   'P 1'
#
loop_
_entity.id
_entity.type
_entity.pdbx_description
1 polymer ?
#
loop_
_entity_poly.entity_id
_entity_poly.type
_entity_poly.pdbx_seq_one_letter_code
_entity_poly.pdbx_strand_id
1 'polypeptide(L)' 'MTGSTYATGKPLPPRDQWVPRVFHRLSDAGAPMFYVIDLPADDDVSVHAELNPGTLKIEDALTGEVLWSLQ' A
#
# COMPACT_ATOMS: atom_id res chain seq x y z
N MET A 1 -19.20 -1.77 -19.53
CA MET A 1 -18.04 -1.41 -18.68
C MET A 1 -18.24 -2.05 -17.32
N THR A 2 -17.63 -3.21 -17.10
CA THR A 2 -17.54 -3.78 -15.75
C THR A 2 -16.39 -3.05 -15.04
N GLY A 3 -16.72 -2.07 -14.22
CA GLY A 3 -15.73 -1.41 -13.37
C GLY A 3 -15.09 -2.45 -12.45
N SER A 4 -13.77 -2.40 -12.28
CA SER A 4 -13.08 -3.27 -11.33
C SER A 4 -13.61 -3.00 -9.92
N THR A 5 -13.93 -4.05 -9.18
CA THR A 5 -14.41 -3.98 -7.80
C THR A 5 -13.37 -4.60 -6.87
N TYR A 6 -13.29 -4.13 -5.63
CA TYR A 6 -12.63 -4.87 -4.55
C TYR A 6 -13.26 -6.27 -4.42
N ALA A 7 -12.57 -7.20 -3.75
CA ALA A 7 -13.13 -8.50 -3.39
C ALA A 7 -14.40 -8.40 -2.52
N THR A 8 -14.59 -7.26 -1.85
CA THR A 8 -15.78 -6.90 -1.05
C THR A 8 -16.98 -6.43 -1.89
N GLY A 9 -16.82 -6.26 -3.20
CA GLY A 9 -17.87 -5.77 -4.11
C GLY A 9 -17.99 -4.24 -4.20
N LYS A 10 -17.24 -3.47 -3.39
CA LYS A 10 -17.14 -2.01 -3.54
C LYS A 10 -16.45 -1.66 -4.87
N PRO A 11 -16.91 -0.65 -5.64
CA PRO A 11 -16.21 -0.19 -6.84
C PRO A 11 -14.80 0.33 -6.50
N LEU A 12 -13.81 -0.01 -7.32
CA LEU A 12 -12.51 0.68 -7.25
C LEU A 12 -12.68 2.11 -7.78
N PRO A 13 -12.09 3.12 -7.12
CA PRO A 13 -12.09 4.46 -7.67
C PRO A 13 -11.26 4.53 -8.96
N PRO A 14 -11.53 5.53 -9.82
CA PRO A 14 -10.72 5.85 -10.97
C PRO A 14 -9.21 5.93 -10.65
N ARG A 15 -8.36 5.47 -11.59
CA ARG A 15 -6.90 5.36 -11.38
C ARG A 15 -6.20 6.69 -11.10
N ASP A 16 -6.76 7.80 -11.55
CA ASP A 16 -6.29 9.17 -11.26
C ASP A 16 -6.53 9.62 -9.81
N GLN A 17 -7.32 8.86 -9.04
CA GLN A 17 -7.54 9.07 -7.60
C GLN A 17 -6.63 8.19 -6.73
N TRP A 18 -5.77 7.39 -7.36
CA TRP A 18 -4.82 6.54 -6.65
C TRP A 18 -3.58 7.36 -6.32
N VAL A 19 -3.00 7.03 -5.18
CA VAL A 19 -1.90 7.76 -4.58
C VAL A 19 -0.74 6.81 -4.34
N PRO A 20 0.49 7.23 -4.65
CA PRO A 20 1.64 6.35 -4.53
C PRO A 20 2.01 6.13 -3.06
N ARG A 21 2.34 4.89 -2.73
CA ARG A 21 2.69 4.44 -1.37
C ARG A 21 4.03 3.71 -1.41
N VAL A 22 4.94 4.06 -0.52
CA VAL A 22 6.21 3.34 -0.33
C VAL A 22 6.02 2.28 0.72
N PHE A 23 6.22 1.02 0.37
CA PHE A 23 6.29 -0.09 1.30
C PHE A 23 7.75 -0.37 1.63
N HIS A 24 8.07 -0.41 2.92
CA HIS A 24 9.38 -0.77 3.44
C HIS A 24 9.33 -2.18 4.02
N ARG A 25 10.23 -3.06 3.58
CA ARG A 25 10.36 -4.43 4.10
C ARG A 25 11.83 -4.82 4.28
N LEU A 26 12.09 -5.83 5.11
CA LEU A 26 13.40 -6.49 5.11
C LEU A 26 13.44 -7.56 4.02
N SER A 27 14.57 -7.65 3.32
CA SER A 27 14.92 -8.82 2.51
C SER A 27 15.39 -9.97 3.40
N ASP A 28 15.44 -11.16 2.84
CA ASP A 28 15.95 -12.36 3.53
C ASP A 28 17.42 -12.20 3.99
N ALA A 29 18.18 -11.30 3.38
CA ALA A 29 19.54 -10.93 3.78
C ALA A 29 19.60 -9.86 4.88
N GLY A 30 18.45 -9.42 5.42
CA GLY A 30 18.36 -8.38 6.44
C GLY A 30 18.52 -6.94 5.93
N ALA A 31 18.71 -6.75 4.62
CA ALA A 31 18.81 -5.41 4.02
C ALA A 31 17.41 -4.82 3.77
N PRO A 32 17.19 -3.52 4.05
CA PRO A 32 15.92 -2.87 3.77
C PRO A 32 15.68 -2.77 2.25
N MET A 33 14.46 -3.11 1.85
CA MET A 33 13.95 -2.95 0.49
C MET A 33 12.73 -2.06 0.50
N PHE A 34 12.63 -1.22 -0.53
CA PHE A 34 11.56 -0.27 -0.72
C PHE A 34 10.91 -0.52 -2.08
N TYR A 35 9.60 -0.48 -2.14
CA TYR A 35 8.86 -0.54 -3.40
C TYR A 35 7.67 0.39 -3.36
N VAL A 36 7.31 0.94 -4.52
CA VAL A 36 6.20 1.88 -4.67
C VAL A 36 5.02 1.18 -5.31
N ILE A 37 3.84 1.35 -4.73
CA ILE A 37 2.57 0.86 -5.28
C ILE A 37 1.56 2.00 -5.21
N ASP A 38 0.83 2.22 -6.31
CA ASP A 38 -0.33 3.10 -6.28
C ASP A 38 -1.50 2.37 -5.63
N LEU A 39 -2.12 3.01 -4.63
CA LEU A 39 -3.31 2.51 -3.95
C LEU A 39 -4.39 3.61 -3.92
N PRO A 40 -5.68 3.26 -3.91
CA PRO A 40 -6.73 4.23 -3.61
C PRO A 40 -6.45 4.96 -2.30
N ALA A 41 -6.72 6.27 -2.25
CA ALA A 41 -6.44 7.09 -1.08
C ALA A 41 -7.23 6.66 0.18
N ASP A 42 -8.38 6.01 -0.03
CA ASP A 42 -9.27 5.50 1.02
C ASP A 42 -9.11 3.99 1.27
N ASP A 43 -8.07 3.35 0.71
CA ASP A 43 -7.83 1.92 0.89
C ASP A 43 -7.26 1.60 2.28
N ASP A 44 -7.49 0.37 2.75
CA ASP A 44 -6.99 -0.09 4.05
C ASP A 44 -5.53 -0.54 3.94
N VAL A 45 -4.61 0.36 4.26
CA VAL A 45 -3.15 0.10 4.28
C VAL A 45 -2.77 -1.08 5.18
N SER A 46 -3.55 -1.39 6.22
CA SER A 46 -3.26 -2.50 7.12
C SER A 46 -3.44 -3.85 6.42
N VAL A 47 -4.48 -3.97 5.57
CA VAL A 47 -4.72 -5.18 4.77
C VAL A 47 -3.56 -5.42 3.80
N HIS A 48 -3.05 -4.37 3.17
CA HIS A 48 -1.87 -4.48 2.30
C HIS A 48 -0.62 -4.89 3.07
N ALA A 49 -0.44 -4.41 4.30
CA ALA A 49 0.66 -4.84 5.16
C ALA A 49 0.53 -6.34 5.55
N GLU A 50 -0.66 -6.80 5.93
CA GLU A 50 -0.92 -8.21 6.27
C GLU A 50 -0.72 -9.14 5.08
N LEU A 51 -1.16 -8.74 3.88
CA LEU A 51 -0.96 -9.48 2.64
C LEU A 51 0.51 -9.52 2.20
N ASN A 52 1.37 -8.65 2.73
CA ASN A 52 2.80 -8.58 2.46
C ASN A 52 3.62 -8.79 3.75
N PRO A 53 3.76 -10.05 4.22
CA PRO A 53 4.52 -10.38 5.41
C PRO A 53 5.94 -9.80 5.38
N GLY A 54 6.36 -9.17 6.47
CA GLY A 54 7.67 -8.51 6.59
C GLY A 54 7.67 -7.04 6.17
N THR A 55 6.52 -6.47 5.78
CA THR A 55 6.35 -5.01 5.68
C THR A 55 6.50 -4.39 7.07
N LEU A 56 7.47 -3.49 7.22
CA LEU A 56 7.75 -2.78 8.46
C LEU A 56 7.04 -1.44 8.55
N LYS A 57 6.86 -0.77 7.41
CA LYS A 57 6.34 0.60 7.34
C LYS A 57 5.74 0.90 5.97
N ILE A 58 4.69 1.71 5.93
CA ILE A 58 4.12 2.26 4.71
C ILE A 58 4.13 3.79 4.82
N GLU A 59 4.64 4.44 3.78
CA GLU A 59 4.71 5.90 3.69
C GLU A 59 3.94 6.41 2.48
N ASP A 60 3.38 7.60 2.58
CA ASP A 60 2.96 8.36 1.40
C ASP A 60 4.21 8.74 0.60
N ALA A 61 4.28 8.34 -0.68
CA ALA A 61 5.48 8.58 -1.48
C ALA A 61 5.65 10.05 -1.91
N LEU A 62 4.58 10.85 -1.84
CA LEU A 62 4.60 12.27 -2.20
C LEU A 62 4.98 13.13 -0.99
N THR A 63 4.43 12.82 0.19
CA THR A 63 4.61 13.64 1.39
C THR A 63 5.68 13.10 2.34
N GLY A 64 6.01 11.81 2.24
CA GLY A 64 6.89 11.11 3.20
C GLY A 64 6.22 10.82 4.55
N GLU A 65 4.91 11.03 4.68
CA GLU A 65 4.16 10.76 5.90
C GLU A 65 4.09 9.25 6.17
N VAL A 66 4.32 8.85 7.43
CA VAL A 66 4.13 7.45 7.85
C VAL A 66 2.66 7.18 8.06
N LEU A 67 2.06 6.37 7.18
CA LEU A 67 0.65 6.02 7.22
C LEU A 67 0.38 4.76 8.05
N TRP A 68 1.37 3.86 8.13
CA TRP A 68 1.29 2.63 8.90
C TRP A 68 2.70 2.14 9.28
N SER A 69 2.83 1.48 10.44
CA SER A 69 4.07 0.82 10.88
C SER A 69 3.77 -0.41 11.73
N LEU A 70 4.58 -1.46 11.55
CA LEU A 70 4.62 -2.61 12.45
C LEU A 70 5.32 -2.16 13.73
N GLN A 71 4.56 -1.89 14.79
CA GLN A 71 5.10 -1.58 16.13
C GLN A 71 5.56 -2.83 16.86
#